data_AF-A0A3A0CUT6-F1
#
_entry.id   AF-A0A3A0CUT6-F1
#
_cell.length_a   1.000
_cell.length_b   1.000
_cell.length_c   1.000
_cell.angle_alpha   90.00
_cell.angle_beta   90.00
_cell.angle_gamma   90.00
#
_symmetry.space_group_name_H-M   'P 1'
#
loop_
_entity.id
_entity.type
_entity.pdbx_description
1 polymer ?
#
loop_
_entity_poly.entity_id
_entity_poly.type
_entity_poly.pdbx_seq_one_letter_code
_entity_poly.pdbx_strand_id
1 'polypeptide(L)'
;MKQRILKKGTAMDSHRSDSHCNWLSNRPRTLALMGAIAALFLSAASARAAINLRMSPPQTLVAWDGGATTIVEIELYAETDQVADECFTSIELILDYDPAVLELLGNDPTGSAYSFILDGFFPDPDGINTSISDGTALYTAGGFGGTFSAPPAPGGLVTTFQFKVLSASPATVVDYLPSSGVFGETRVFNCPSGGQAAEDILGQVSTAEVRVIDCSAGGPDTDSDGFPDSCDNCDANSNPDQVDGDGDGAGDACDDCPADPNKTEPGVCGCGVPDIDTDSDGVLDCVDACPGFDDNLDCDNDTIPDGCEEDADMNGTPDDCEDCDSDGTPDDQEEDCNENGTPDDCEEFNDCNENATPDECEADTDTDGVIDDCDNCPDDPNSDQSDVDFDGKGDVCDSCVNRRLGDVNGDEFVNTDDIDLFVAVVLEPELFVGSDEYCAADCDENTVVDAQDIQPFMALLQP
;
A
#
# COMPACT_ATOMS: atom_id res chain seq x y z
N MET A 1 -11.27 27.11 -40.60
CA MET A 1 -11.18 28.54 -40.22
C MET A 1 -12.44 28.92 -39.43
N LYS A 2 -12.26 29.28 -38.16
CA LYS A 2 -13.19 29.95 -37.21
C LYS A 2 -14.43 29.21 -36.66
N GLN A 3 -14.31 28.87 -35.37
CA GLN A 3 -15.33 28.73 -34.33
C GLN A 3 -16.30 29.93 -34.25
N ARG A 4 -17.55 29.70 -33.79
CA ARG A 4 -18.12 30.44 -32.64
C ARG A 4 -19.39 29.80 -32.05
N ILE A 5 -19.40 29.85 -30.72
CA ILE A 5 -20.28 29.27 -29.71
C ILE A 5 -21.40 30.27 -29.28
N LEU A 6 -22.53 29.74 -28.75
CA LEU A 6 -23.37 30.14 -27.58
C LEU A 6 -24.91 30.39 -27.73
N LYS A 7 -25.68 29.50 -27.06
CA LYS A 7 -26.92 29.59 -26.21
C LYS A 7 -27.88 30.81 -26.32
N LYS A 8 -29.22 30.61 -26.24
CA LYS A 8 -30.06 30.47 -25.01
C LYS A 8 -31.58 30.77 -25.23
N GLY A 9 -32.47 30.04 -24.52
CA GLY A 9 -33.84 30.44 -24.09
C GLY A 9 -35.01 29.94 -24.97
N THR A 10 -36.21 29.54 -24.50
CA THR A 10 -36.91 29.61 -23.20
C THR A 10 -38.17 28.70 -23.20
N ALA A 11 -38.64 28.36 -22.00
CA ALA A 11 -39.78 27.56 -21.50
C ALA A 11 -41.20 27.68 -22.11
N MET A 12 -42.04 26.65 -21.86
CA MET A 12 -43.48 26.67 -21.50
C MET A 12 -43.94 25.26 -21.05
N ASP A 13 -44.27 25.03 -19.77
CA ASP A 13 -45.64 24.87 -19.16
C ASP A 13 -46.49 23.73 -19.76
N SER A 14 -47.26 22.88 -19.07
CA SER A 14 -47.62 22.62 -17.66
C SER A 14 -48.69 21.50 -17.68
N HIS A 15 -48.69 20.51 -16.77
CA HIS A 15 -49.94 19.91 -16.21
C HIS A 15 -49.69 18.94 -15.03
N ARG A 16 -49.71 19.51 -13.82
CA ARG A 16 -50.48 19.19 -12.61
C ARG A 16 -51.10 17.78 -12.41
N SER A 17 -50.77 17.16 -11.28
CA SER A 17 -51.74 16.53 -10.34
C SER A 17 -51.13 16.38 -8.94
N ASP A 18 -51.80 17.00 -7.97
CA ASP A 18 -51.54 17.07 -6.52
C ASP A 18 -51.56 15.65 -5.85
N SER A 19 -51.00 15.34 -4.67
CA SER A 19 -51.34 15.89 -3.35
C SER A 19 -50.52 15.26 -2.19
N HIS A 20 -50.06 16.12 -1.27
CA HIS A 20 -50.00 15.99 0.21
C HIS A 20 -48.88 15.19 0.91
N CYS A 21 -48.00 15.90 1.64
CA CYS A 21 -48.22 16.23 3.07
C CYS A 21 -47.27 17.33 3.58
N ASN A 22 -47.86 18.33 4.24
CA ASN A 22 -47.23 19.47 4.93
C ASN A 22 -46.59 19.05 6.26
N TRP A 23 -45.53 19.75 6.70
CA TRP A 23 -45.48 20.54 7.95
C TRP A 23 -44.02 21.01 8.22
N LEU A 24 -43.77 22.30 7.99
CA LEU A 24 -42.67 23.07 8.60
C LEU A 24 -43.31 24.21 9.38
N SER A 25 -42.94 24.38 10.64
CA SER A 25 -43.15 25.65 11.33
C SER A 25 -42.10 25.89 12.43
N ASN A 26 -41.50 27.07 12.33
CA ASN A 26 -40.85 27.89 13.36
C ASN A 26 -39.40 27.57 13.81
N ARG A 27 -38.49 28.51 13.48
CA ARG A 27 -37.28 28.83 14.25
C ARG A 27 -37.66 29.72 15.46
N PRO A 28 -36.80 29.81 16.51
CA PRO A 28 -35.82 30.90 16.53
C PRO A 28 -34.41 30.52 17.07
N ARG A 29 -33.47 31.46 16.90
CA ARG A 29 -32.02 31.42 17.17
C ARG A 29 -31.68 31.41 18.67
N THR A 30 -30.63 30.68 19.07
CA THR A 30 -29.60 31.11 20.04
C THR A 30 -28.35 30.22 19.99
N LEU A 31 -27.20 30.88 20.11
CA LEU A 31 -25.82 30.37 20.22
C LEU A 31 -25.64 29.35 21.36
N ALA A 32 -24.95 28.24 21.10
CA ALA A 32 -24.12 27.54 22.09
C ALA A 32 -23.00 26.77 21.37
N LEU A 33 -21.79 27.23 21.66
CA LEU A 33 -20.47 26.65 21.41
C LEU A 33 -20.35 25.26 22.06
N MET A 34 -19.93 24.20 21.35
CA MET A 34 -19.13 23.07 21.88
C MET A 34 -18.62 22.16 20.75
N GLY A 35 -17.28 22.00 20.68
CA GLY A 35 -16.55 20.77 20.35
C GLY A 35 -16.73 20.14 18.96
N ALA A 36 -15.86 20.49 18.02
CA ALA A 36 -15.56 19.64 16.88
C ALA A 36 -14.63 18.51 17.35
N ILE A 37 -15.18 17.31 17.56
CA ILE A 37 -14.41 16.07 17.43
C ILE A 37 -14.55 15.69 15.96
N ALA A 38 -13.54 16.04 15.17
CA ALA A 38 -13.38 15.47 13.84
C ALA A 38 -12.96 14.02 14.03
N ALA A 39 -13.91 13.09 13.92
CA ALA A 39 -13.57 11.70 13.64
C ALA A 39 -12.94 11.69 12.25
N LEU A 40 -11.60 11.61 12.21
CA LEU A 40 -10.87 11.11 11.06
C LEU A 40 -11.36 9.66 10.85
N PHE A 41 -12.38 9.49 10.03
CA PHE A 41 -12.50 8.27 9.27
C PHE A 41 -11.50 8.42 8.12
N LEU A 42 -10.27 7.95 8.34
CA LEU A 42 -9.47 7.44 7.23
C LEU A 42 -10.28 6.27 6.68
N SER A 43 -11.08 6.51 5.65
CA SER A 43 -11.46 5.41 4.78
C SER A 43 -10.17 5.01 4.07
N ALA A 44 -9.56 3.90 4.52
CA ALA A 44 -8.73 3.12 3.63
C ALA A 44 -9.56 2.96 2.34
N ALA A 45 -9.06 3.53 1.25
CA ALA A 45 -9.63 3.24 -0.06
C ALA A 45 -9.33 1.76 -0.28
N SER A 46 -10.26 0.88 0.10
CA SER A 46 -10.27 -0.48 -0.42
C SER A 46 -10.13 -0.32 -1.92
N ALA A 47 -9.05 -0.87 -2.49
CA ALA A 47 -8.99 -1.10 -3.92
C ALA A 47 -10.28 -1.85 -4.29
N ARG A 48 -11.04 -1.28 -5.22
CA ARG A 48 -12.34 -1.80 -5.64
C ARG A 48 -12.10 -2.55 -6.94
N ALA A 49 -12.49 -3.83 -6.95
CA ALA A 49 -12.87 -4.61 -8.12
C ALA A 49 -13.12 -3.82 -9.41
N ALA A 50 -12.24 -3.88 -10.40
CA ALA A 50 -12.53 -3.37 -11.75
C ALA A 50 -12.55 -4.51 -12.76
N ILE A 51 -13.66 -4.64 -13.50
CA ILE A 51 -13.70 -5.47 -14.70
C ILE A 51 -13.33 -4.57 -15.87
N ASN A 52 -12.15 -4.82 -16.45
CA ASN A 52 -11.75 -4.26 -17.73
C ASN A 52 -12.46 -5.04 -18.84
N LEU A 53 -12.94 -4.32 -19.84
CA LEU A 53 -13.47 -4.93 -21.06
C LEU A 53 -12.53 -4.57 -22.20
N ARG A 54 -12.20 -5.57 -23.02
CA ARG A 54 -11.31 -5.38 -24.16
C ARG A 54 -11.97 -5.92 -25.43
N MET A 55 -12.03 -5.13 -26.48
CA MET A 55 -12.37 -5.62 -27.82
C MET A 55 -11.11 -6.21 -28.47
N SER A 56 -11.26 -7.25 -29.29
CA SER A 56 -10.18 -7.82 -30.10
C SER A 56 -9.41 -6.73 -30.85
N PRO A 57 -8.12 -6.96 -31.15
CA PRO A 57 -7.24 -5.97 -31.79
C PRO A 57 -7.88 -5.28 -32.99
N PRO A 58 -7.50 -4.03 -33.32
CA PRO A 58 -7.98 -3.30 -34.49
C PRO A 58 -7.94 -4.16 -35.76
N GLN A 59 -9.12 -4.59 -36.22
CA GLN A 59 -9.22 -5.48 -37.37
C GLN A 59 -9.08 -4.66 -38.64
N THR A 60 -7.97 -4.84 -39.35
CA THR A 60 -7.81 -4.35 -40.73
C THR A 60 -8.33 -5.41 -41.69
N LEU A 61 -9.34 -5.05 -42.48
CA LEU A 61 -9.95 -5.99 -43.42
C LEU A 61 -9.62 -5.60 -44.87
N VAL A 62 -9.14 -6.61 -45.59
CA VAL A 62 -8.88 -6.54 -47.03
C VAL A 62 -10.13 -6.97 -47.79
N ALA A 63 -10.82 -6.02 -48.42
CA ALA A 63 -11.96 -6.33 -49.28
C ALA A 63 -11.49 -6.55 -50.72
N TRP A 64 -11.56 -7.79 -51.21
CA TRP A 64 -11.43 -8.09 -52.64
C TRP A 64 -12.77 -7.87 -53.34
N ASP A 65 -12.85 -6.86 -54.20
CA ASP A 65 -13.98 -6.60 -55.11
C ASP A 65 -14.46 -7.90 -55.77
N GLY A 66 -15.68 -8.36 -55.45
CA GLY A 66 -16.32 -9.35 -56.31
C GLY A 66 -17.45 -10.24 -55.79
N GLY A 67 -17.98 -10.08 -54.58
CA GLY A 67 -19.32 -10.61 -54.26
C GLY A 67 -19.48 -11.57 -53.08
N ALA A 68 -18.59 -11.58 -52.10
CA ALA A 68 -18.89 -12.11 -50.77
C ALA A 68 -19.28 -10.94 -49.85
N THR A 69 -20.32 -11.14 -49.05
CA THR A 69 -20.61 -10.26 -47.91
C THR A 69 -19.44 -10.38 -46.94
N THR A 70 -18.60 -9.36 -46.79
CA THR A 70 -17.55 -9.36 -45.78
C THR A 70 -18.19 -9.18 -44.41
N ILE A 71 -18.00 -10.16 -43.54
CA ILE A 71 -18.41 -10.13 -42.13
C ILE A 71 -17.16 -9.88 -41.30
N VAL A 72 -17.22 -8.90 -40.41
CA VAL A 72 -16.22 -8.58 -39.40
C VAL A 72 -16.70 -9.20 -38.10
N GLU A 73 -15.81 -9.89 -37.41
CA GLU A 73 -16.05 -10.38 -36.07
C GLU A 73 -15.22 -9.54 -35.10
N ILE A 74 -15.86 -8.99 -34.08
CA ILE A 74 -15.19 -8.23 -33.01
C ILE A 74 -15.50 -8.95 -31.72
N GLU A 75 -14.48 -9.56 -31.13
CA GLU A 75 -14.62 -10.27 -29.86
C GLU A 75 -14.53 -9.30 -28.71
N LEU A 76 -15.37 -9.49 -27.69
CA LEU A 76 -15.30 -8.76 -26.44
C LEU A 76 -14.79 -9.71 -25.36
N TYR A 77 -13.71 -9.32 -24.69
CA TYR A 77 -13.06 -10.02 -23.59
C TYR A 77 -13.31 -9.29 -22.27
N ALA A 78 -13.45 -10.06 -21.20
CA ALA A 78 -13.44 -9.56 -19.84
C ALA A 78 -12.10 -9.87 -19.20
N GLU A 79 -11.44 -8.83 -18.70
CA GLU A 79 -10.14 -8.83 -18.05
C GLU A 79 -10.32 -8.33 -16.61
N THR A 80 -9.60 -8.94 -15.67
CA THR A 80 -9.62 -8.55 -14.25
C THR A 80 -8.23 -8.09 -13.86
N ASP A 81 -8.15 -7.08 -12.99
CA ASP A 81 -6.91 -6.53 -12.45
C ASP A 81 -6.45 -7.26 -11.16
N GLN A 82 -6.75 -8.57 -11.06
CA GLN A 82 -6.40 -9.43 -9.92
C GLN A 82 -7.10 -9.08 -8.61
N VAL A 83 -8.28 -9.69 -8.39
CA VAL A 83 -8.67 -10.11 -7.04
C VAL A 83 -9.36 -11.47 -7.13
N ALA A 84 -8.73 -12.51 -6.57
CA ALA A 84 -9.40 -13.78 -6.33
C ALA A 84 -10.62 -13.52 -5.41
N ASP A 85 -11.74 -14.20 -5.70
CA ASP A 85 -13.03 -14.11 -4.97
C ASP A 85 -14.02 -13.00 -5.39
N GLU A 86 -13.85 -12.34 -6.52
CA GLU A 86 -14.84 -11.38 -7.01
C GLU A 86 -15.92 -12.00 -7.93
N CYS A 87 -17.14 -11.48 -7.82
CA CYS A 87 -18.30 -11.95 -8.58
C CYS A 87 -19.03 -10.79 -9.29
N PHE A 88 -19.77 -11.05 -10.36
CA PHE A 88 -20.68 -10.04 -10.95
C PHE A 88 -22.05 -10.64 -11.28
N THR A 89 -23.09 -9.79 -11.46
CA THR A 89 -24.45 -10.25 -11.81
C THR A 89 -24.88 -9.93 -13.23
N SER A 90 -24.37 -8.81 -13.78
CA SER A 90 -24.69 -8.39 -15.14
C SER A 90 -23.62 -7.44 -15.70
N ILE A 91 -23.40 -7.51 -17.02
CA ILE A 91 -22.64 -6.54 -17.83
C ILE A 91 -23.63 -5.83 -18.74
N GLU A 92 -23.57 -4.50 -18.77
CA GLU A 92 -24.35 -3.68 -19.69
C GLU A 92 -23.44 -2.78 -20.51
N LEU A 93 -23.67 -2.76 -21.82
CA LEU A 93 -22.85 -2.00 -22.75
C LEU A 93 -23.69 -1.42 -23.88
N ILE A 94 -23.36 -0.19 -24.29
CA ILE A 94 -23.87 0.44 -25.50
C ILE A 94 -22.79 0.37 -26.56
N LEU A 95 -22.97 -0.42 -27.61
CA LEU A 95 -22.11 -0.37 -28.80
C LEU A 95 -22.43 0.89 -29.60
N ASP A 96 -21.39 1.61 -30.02
CA ASP A 96 -21.45 2.75 -30.94
C ASP A 96 -20.60 2.43 -32.19
N TYR A 97 -21.17 2.61 -33.38
CA TYR A 97 -20.53 2.33 -34.65
C TYR A 97 -21.10 3.20 -35.78
N ASP A 98 -20.37 3.38 -36.89
CA ASP A 98 -20.88 4.12 -38.05
C ASP A 98 -21.78 3.23 -38.95
N PRO A 99 -23.12 3.46 -38.98
CA PRO A 99 -24.03 2.67 -39.78
C PRO A 99 -23.93 2.95 -41.30
N ALA A 100 -23.13 3.94 -41.71
CA ALA A 100 -22.80 4.15 -43.12
C ALA A 100 -21.76 3.14 -43.65
N VAL A 101 -20.98 2.55 -42.74
CA VAL A 101 -19.87 1.63 -43.07
C VAL A 101 -20.17 0.20 -42.63
N LEU A 102 -20.83 0.02 -41.47
CA LEU A 102 -21.11 -1.29 -40.88
C LEU A 102 -22.62 -1.50 -40.65
N GLU A 103 -23.08 -2.74 -40.81
CA GLU A 103 -24.42 -3.22 -40.43
C GLU A 103 -24.25 -4.29 -39.35
N LEU A 104 -24.65 -4.02 -38.11
CA LEU A 104 -24.63 -5.02 -37.04
C LEU A 104 -25.62 -6.16 -37.35
N LEU A 105 -25.12 -7.38 -37.45
CA LEU A 105 -25.90 -8.60 -37.72
C LEU A 105 -26.43 -9.25 -36.43
N GLY A 106 -25.74 -9.02 -35.31
CA GLY A 106 -26.02 -9.61 -34.00
C GLY A 106 -24.73 -9.99 -33.29
N ASN A 107 -24.85 -10.82 -32.25
CA ASN A 107 -23.72 -11.40 -31.55
C ASN A 107 -23.78 -12.93 -31.57
N ASP A 108 -22.61 -13.58 -31.57
CA ASP A 108 -22.45 -15.02 -31.36
C ASP A 108 -21.79 -15.24 -29.99
N PRO A 109 -22.50 -15.86 -29.02
CA PRO A 109 -21.93 -16.22 -27.74
C PRO A 109 -21.24 -17.61 -27.76
N THR A 110 -21.13 -18.26 -28.92
CA THR A 110 -20.49 -19.59 -29.03
C THR A 110 -19.01 -19.51 -28.65
N GLY A 111 -18.55 -20.39 -27.75
CA GLY A 111 -17.16 -20.38 -27.27
C GLY A 111 -16.90 -19.43 -26.09
N SER A 112 -17.86 -18.58 -25.77
CA SER A 112 -17.84 -17.76 -24.56
C SER A 112 -17.79 -18.63 -23.30
N ALA A 113 -16.91 -18.30 -22.36
CA ALA A 113 -16.94 -18.85 -20.99
C ALA A 113 -18.21 -18.40 -20.23
N TYR A 114 -18.93 -17.46 -20.83
CA TYR A 114 -19.99 -16.63 -20.29
C TYR A 114 -21.24 -16.81 -21.15
N SER A 115 -21.97 -17.92 -20.96
CA SER A 115 -23.11 -18.33 -21.80
C SER A 115 -24.38 -17.45 -21.67
N PHE A 116 -24.26 -16.13 -21.60
CA PHE A 116 -25.30 -15.25 -21.05
C PHE A 116 -25.57 -13.92 -21.75
N ILE A 117 -24.93 -13.60 -22.89
CA ILE A 117 -25.46 -12.50 -23.72
C ILE A 117 -26.77 -12.97 -24.36
N LEU A 118 -27.88 -12.64 -23.71
CA LEU A 118 -29.20 -12.75 -24.30
C LEU A 118 -29.46 -11.45 -25.07
N ASP A 119 -29.85 -11.56 -26.34
CA ASP A 119 -30.36 -10.44 -27.13
C ASP A 119 -31.56 -9.80 -26.42
N GLY A 120 -31.27 -8.81 -25.58
CA GLY A 120 -32.23 -8.06 -24.79
C GLY A 120 -32.54 -6.75 -25.49
N PHE A 121 -33.32 -6.79 -26.58
CA PHE A 121 -33.88 -5.58 -27.18
C PHE A 121 -34.88 -4.97 -26.19
N PHE A 122 -34.40 -4.20 -25.22
CA PHE A 122 -35.26 -3.41 -24.35
C PHE A 122 -35.50 -2.06 -25.02
N PRO A 123 -36.75 -1.73 -25.41
CA PRO A 123 -37.08 -0.37 -25.80
C PRO A 123 -36.92 0.52 -24.56
N ASP A 124 -35.83 1.27 -24.55
CA ASP A 124 -35.53 2.27 -23.54
C ASP A 124 -36.56 3.41 -23.58
N PRO A 125 -37.20 3.77 -22.45
CA PRO A 125 -38.08 4.93 -22.34
C PRO A 125 -37.39 6.28 -22.65
N ASP A 126 -36.06 6.34 -22.67
CA ASP A 126 -35.26 7.57 -22.78
C ASP A 126 -34.91 7.92 -24.23
N GLY A 127 -35.11 6.98 -25.16
CA GLY A 127 -34.92 7.16 -26.60
C GLY A 127 -33.51 6.84 -27.11
N ILE A 128 -32.69 6.14 -26.33
CA ILE A 128 -31.43 5.55 -26.80
C ILE A 128 -31.76 4.20 -27.45
N ASN A 129 -31.27 3.94 -28.66
CA ASN A 129 -31.55 2.72 -29.45
C ASN A 129 -33.03 2.56 -29.87
N THR A 130 -33.54 3.49 -30.70
CA THR A 130 -34.89 3.36 -31.28
C THR A 130 -34.94 2.42 -32.48
N SER A 131 -33.77 2.11 -33.07
CA SER A 131 -33.57 1.10 -34.12
C SER A 131 -32.08 0.81 -34.31
N ILE A 132 -31.70 -0.44 -34.61
CA ILE A 132 -30.32 -0.81 -34.97
C ILE A 132 -29.71 0.01 -36.13
N SER A 133 -30.52 0.74 -36.90
CA SER A 133 -30.05 1.61 -37.99
C SER A 133 -29.52 2.98 -37.54
N ASP A 134 -29.56 3.29 -36.25
CA ASP A 134 -29.08 4.58 -35.71
C ASP A 134 -27.60 4.59 -35.29
N GLY A 135 -26.91 3.45 -35.39
CA GLY A 135 -25.49 3.31 -35.02
C GLY A 135 -25.25 2.98 -33.56
N THR A 136 -26.32 2.77 -32.77
CA THR A 136 -26.20 2.40 -31.35
C THR A 136 -26.94 1.10 -31.03
N ALA A 137 -26.36 0.24 -30.21
CA ALA A 137 -27.00 -1.00 -29.76
C ALA A 137 -26.73 -1.31 -28.28
N LEU A 138 -27.79 -1.50 -27.48
CA LEU A 138 -27.70 -1.86 -26.06
C LEU A 138 -27.68 -3.39 -25.91
N TYR A 139 -26.69 -3.89 -25.18
CA TYR A 139 -26.58 -5.29 -24.80
C TYR A 139 -26.56 -5.42 -23.28
N THR A 140 -27.37 -6.35 -22.77
CA THR A 140 -27.39 -6.73 -21.35
C THR A 140 -27.07 -8.22 -21.25
N ALA A 141 -26.06 -8.52 -20.47
CA ALA A 141 -25.57 -9.86 -20.25
C ALA A 141 -25.81 -10.19 -18.77
N GLY A 142 -26.82 -11.01 -18.43
CA GLY A 142 -27.20 -11.25 -17.04
C GLY A 142 -28.10 -12.48 -16.83
N GLY A 143 -27.79 -13.28 -15.81
CA GLY A 143 -28.64 -14.40 -15.38
C GLY A 143 -29.72 -13.91 -14.41
N PHE A 144 -30.99 -14.24 -14.67
CA PHE A 144 -32.05 -14.05 -13.68
C PHE A 144 -31.81 -14.93 -12.45
N GLY A 145 -31.03 -14.43 -11.48
CA GLY A 145 -30.90 -15.00 -10.13
C GLY A 145 -29.61 -15.75 -9.78
N GLY A 146 -28.47 -15.48 -10.45
CA GLY A 146 -27.17 -16.08 -10.11
C GLY A 146 -26.03 -15.05 -9.99
N THR A 147 -25.08 -15.31 -9.09
CA THR A 147 -23.77 -14.62 -9.01
C THR A 147 -22.74 -15.42 -9.81
N PHE A 148 -21.89 -14.77 -10.59
CA PHE A 148 -20.86 -15.40 -11.42
C PHE A 148 -19.47 -15.03 -10.94
N SER A 149 -18.52 -15.96 -10.94
CA SER A 149 -17.11 -15.68 -10.63
C SER A 149 -16.47 -14.86 -11.77
N ALA A 150 -15.69 -13.85 -11.42
CA ALA A 150 -14.86 -13.11 -12.37
C ALA A 150 -13.85 -14.07 -13.05
N PRO A 151 -13.46 -13.82 -14.32
CA PRO A 151 -12.40 -14.61 -14.96
C PRO A 151 -11.14 -14.58 -14.10
N PRO A 152 -10.51 -15.73 -13.82
CA PRO A 152 -9.08 -15.73 -13.55
C PRO A 152 -8.35 -15.28 -14.82
N ALA A 153 -7.29 -14.49 -14.66
CA ALA A 153 -6.44 -14.12 -15.79
C ALA A 153 -5.84 -15.37 -16.46
N PRO A 154 -5.71 -15.37 -17.80
CA PRO A 154 -5.91 -14.24 -18.72
C PRO A 154 -7.24 -14.30 -19.51
N GLY A 155 -7.96 -13.18 -19.56
CA GLY A 155 -8.98 -12.80 -20.56
C GLY A 155 -10.05 -13.82 -20.96
N GLY A 156 -11.27 -13.72 -20.41
CA GLY A 156 -12.38 -14.57 -20.83
C GLY A 156 -13.23 -13.96 -21.96
N LEU A 157 -13.41 -14.69 -23.07
CA LEU A 157 -14.32 -14.28 -24.16
C LEU A 157 -15.75 -14.12 -23.64
N VAL A 158 -16.31 -12.92 -23.78
CA VAL A 158 -17.68 -12.55 -23.42
C VAL A 158 -18.64 -12.85 -24.57
N THR A 159 -18.41 -12.30 -25.75
CA THR A 159 -19.18 -12.56 -26.98
C THR A 159 -18.39 -12.13 -28.21
N THR A 160 -18.82 -12.58 -29.39
CA THR A 160 -18.36 -12.06 -30.67
C THR A 160 -19.46 -11.24 -31.35
N PHE A 161 -19.22 -9.98 -31.69
CA PHE A 161 -20.14 -9.16 -32.47
C PHE A 161 -19.86 -9.32 -33.97
N GLN A 162 -20.92 -9.53 -34.76
CA GLN A 162 -20.80 -9.71 -36.20
C GLN A 162 -21.31 -8.47 -36.93
N PHE A 163 -20.45 -7.85 -37.74
CA PHE A 163 -20.79 -6.71 -38.58
C PHE A 163 -20.64 -7.05 -40.05
N LYS A 164 -21.63 -6.69 -40.86
CA LYS A 164 -21.52 -6.72 -42.30
C LYS A 164 -20.96 -5.40 -42.82
N VAL A 165 -19.94 -5.46 -43.67
CA VAL A 165 -19.37 -4.28 -44.31
C VAL A 165 -20.28 -3.80 -45.45
N LEU A 166 -20.72 -2.54 -45.38
CA LEU A 166 -21.64 -1.93 -46.34
C LEU A 166 -20.92 -1.16 -47.45
N SER A 167 -19.77 -0.55 -47.13
CA SER A 167 -18.96 0.19 -48.11
C SER A 167 -17.50 0.26 -47.69
N ALA A 168 -16.58 0.35 -48.67
CA ALA A 168 -15.21 0.75 -48.42
C ALA A 168 -15.18 2.27 -48.16
N SER A 169 -14.91 2.66 -46.92
CA SER A 169 -14.94 4.05 -46.44
C SER A 169 -13.93 4.18 -45.28
N PRO A 170 -13.47 5.40 -44.89
CA PRO A 170 -12.32 5.55 -44.01
C PRO A 170 -12.56 4.90 -42.63
N ALA A 171 -11.46 4.60 -41.93
CA ALA A 171 -11.43 3.99 -40.61
C ALA A 171 -12.67 4.29 -39.76
N THR A 172 -13.43 3.24 -39.44
CA THR A 172 -14.60 3.32 -38.55
C THR A 172 -14.20 2.77 -37.21
N VAL A 173 -14.40 3.56 -36.16
CA VAL A 173 -14.19 3.10 -34.78
C VAL A 173 -15.50 2.46 -34.30
N VAL A 174 -15.39 1.24 -33.77
CA VAL A 174 -16.42 0.60 -32.96
C VAL A 174 -16.00 0.80 -31.51
N ASP A 175 -16.85 1.47 -30.76
CA ASP A 175 -16.63 1.80 -29.36
C ASP A 175 -17.76 1.19 -28.51
N TYR A 176 -17.54 1.09 -27.22
CA TYR A 176 -18.61 0.86 -26.26
C TYR A 176 -18.65 1.97 -25.22
N LEU A 177 -19.84 2.48 -24.97
CA LEU A 177 -20.09 3.52 -23.99
C LEU A 177 -20.72 2.89 -22.73
N PRO A 178 -20.26 3.26 -21.52
CA PRO A 178 -20.97 2.90 -20.30
C PRO A 178 -22.35 3.58 -20.27
N SER A 179 -23.40 2.83 -19.97
CA SER A 179 -24.75 3.36 -19.82
C SER A 179 -25.01 3.83 -18.39
N SER A 180 -25.33 5.11 -18.18
CA SER A 180 -25.85 5.57 -16.89
C SER A 180 -27.39 5.58 -16.91
N GLY A 181 -28.08 4.68 -16.20
CA GLY A 181 -29.55 4.60 -16.21
C GLY A 181 -30.17 3.80 -15.05
N VAL A 182 -31.47 4.03 -14.79
CA VAL A 182 -32.23 3.47 -13.63
C VAL A 182 -32.41 1.95 -13.69
N PHE A 183 -32.13 1.31 -14.82
CA PHE A 183 -32.24 -0.13 -15.03
C PHE A 183 -30.98 -0.77 -15.60
N GLY A 184 -29.84 -0.06 -15.57
CA GLY A 184 -28.69 -0.51 -16.35
C GLY A 184 -27.31 -0.21 -15.79
N GLU A 185 -27.01 -0.82 -14.65
CA GLU A 185 -25.70 -0.75 -14.03
C GLU A 185 -24.97 -2.08 -14.28
N THR A 186 -23.72 -2.05 -14.77
CA THR A 186 -22.81 -3.19 -14.61
C THR A 186 -22.53 -3.32 -13.12
N ARG A 187 -22.94 -4.43 -12.49
CA ARG A 187 -22.84 -4.59 -11.02
C ARG A 187 -21.82 -5.67 -10.69
N VAL A 188 -20.63 -5.23 -10.31
CA VAL A 188 -19.58 -6.07 -9.72
C VAL A 188 -19.78 -6.11 -8.20
N PHE A 189 -19.74 -7.30 -7.62
CA PHE A 189 -19.90 -7.57 -6.20
C PHE A 189 -18.70 -8.34 -5.66
N ASN A 190 -18.18 -7.90 -4.51
CA ASN A 190 -17.25 -8.72 -3.76
C ASN A 190 -18.00 -9.92 -3.11
N CYS A 191 -17.53 -11.15 -3.32
CA CYS A 191 -18.06 -12.35 -2.66
C CYS A 191 -17.15 -12.66 -1.46
N PRO A 192 -17.50 -12.33 -0.19
CA PRO A 192 -18.64 -12.95 0.51
C PRO A 192 -19.43 -12.03 1.49
N SER A 193 -20.73 -12.32 1.64
CA SER A 193 -21.59 -11.91 2.77
C SER A 193 -21.62 -10.42 3.18
N GLY A 194 -21.83 -9.52 2.22
CA GLY A 194 -22.18 -8.14 2.55
C GLY A 194 -22.45 -7.34 1.31
N GLY A 195 -23.71 -7.27 0.87
CA GLY A 195 -24.14 -6.49 -0.28
C GLY A 195 -23.83 -4.99 -0.12
N GLN A 196 -22.62 -4.60 -0.46
CA GLN A 196 -22.25 -3.19 -0.66
C GLN A 196 -22.57 -2.75 -2.09
N ALA A 197 -22.72 -1.44 -2.26
CA ALA A 197 -23.28 -0.82 -3.44
C ALA A 197 -22.40 -1.02 -4.68
N ALA A 198 -23.05 -1.28 -5.81
CA ALA A 198 -22.44 -1.35 -7.12
C ALA A 198 -21.96 0.04 -7.56
N GLU A 199 -20.81 0.11 -8.20
CA GLU A 199 -20.38 1.28 -8.97
C GLU A 199 -20.16 0.89 -10.43
N ASP A 200 -20.36 1.88 -11.31
CA ASP A 200 -20.25 1.78 -12.76
C ASP A 200 -18.81 1.43 -13.18
N ILE A 201 -18.61 0.97 -14.42
CA ILE A 201 -17.31 0.50 -14.94
C ILE A 201 -16.19 1.50 -14.59
N LEU A 202 -15.28 1.11 -13.70
CA LEU A 202 -14.05 1.86 -13.37
C LEU A 202 -12.84 1.43 -14.24
N GLY A 203 -13.02 0.41 -15.07
CA GLY A 203 -11.99 -0.18 -15.92
C GLY A 203 -11.66 0.64 -17.18
N GLN A 204 -10.54 0.30 -17.82
CA GLN A 204 -10.12 0.89 -19.09
C GLN A 204 -11.07 0.50 -20.22
N VAL A 205 -11.41 1.46 -21.08
CA VAL A 205 -12.22 1.25 -22.28
C VAL A 205 -11.32 1.06 -23.49
N SER A 206 -11.43 -0.08 -24.17
CA SER A 206 -10.74 -0.31 -25.44
C SER A 206 -11.70 -0.16 -26.62
N THR A 207 -11.23 0.40 -27.73
CA THR A 207 -12.01 0.49 -28.96
C THR A 207 -11.44 -0.43 -30.04
N ALA A 208 -12.29 -0.90 -30.94
CA ALA A 208 -11.85 -1.59 -32.15
C ALA A 208 -11.91 -0.62 -33.33
N GLU A 209 -10.77 -0.34 -33.96
CA GLU A 209 -10.75 0.41 -35.22
C GLU A 209 -10.87 -0.57 -36.40
N VAL A 210 -11.97 -0.49 -37.14
CA VAL A 210 -12.19 -1.25 -38.37
C VAL A 210 -11.74 -0.41 -39.56
N ARG A 211 -10.64 -0.82 -40.18
CA ARG A 211 -10.17 -0.23 -41.44
C ARG A 211 -10.52 -1.14 -42.60
N VAL A 212 -11.40 -0.65 -43.48
CA VAL A 212 -11.70 -1.32 -44.75
C VAL A 212 -10.75 -0.78 -45.80
N ILE A 213 -9.74 -1.58 -46.16
CA ILE A 213 -8.72 -1.16 -47.12
C ILE A 213 -9.02 -1.77 -48.48
N ASP A 214 -9.10 -0.92 -49.48
CA ASP A 214 -9.24 -1.33 -50.88
C ASP A 214 -7.86 -1.62 -51.47
N CYS A 215 -7.49 -2.89 -51.42
CA CYS A 215 -6.20 -3.37 -51.94
C CYS A 215 -6.14 -3.43 -53.47
N SER A 216 -7.26 -3.12 -54.16
CA SER A 216 -7.29 -3.03 -55.63
C SER A 216 -6.81 -1.68 -56.16
N ALA A 217 -6.67 -0.67 -55.29
CA ALA A 217 -6.31 0.70 -55.69
C ALA A 217 -4.84 0.88 -56.11
N GLY A 218 -3.96 -0.08 -55.79
CA GLY A 218 -2.52 0.00 -56.03
C GLY A 218 -1.84 1.06 -55.14
N GLY A 219 -0.93 0.61 -54.27
CA GLY A 219 -0.12 1.45 -53.37
C GLY A 219 1.39 1.18 -53.53
N PRO A 220 2.25 1.82 -52.70
CA PRO A 220 3.60 1.34 -52.47
C PRO A 220 3.56 -0.11 -52.00
N ASP A 221 4.55 -0.89 -52.41
CA ASP A 221 4.75 -2.30 -52.09
C ASP A 221 6.26 -2.43 -51.85
N THR A 222 6.64 -2.43 -50.58
CA THR A 222 8.00 -2.23 -50.10
C THR A 222 8.86 -3.46 -50.32
N ASP A 223 8.29 -4.65 -50.18
CA ASP A 223 8.99 -5.92 -50.33
C ASP A 223 8.69 -6.66 -51.65
N SER A 224 7.79 -6.10 -52.47
CA SER A 224 7.41 -6.56 -53.80
C SER A 224 6.75 -7.93 -53.82
N ASP A 225 5.97 -8.27 -52.80
CA ASP A 225 5.30 -9.56 -52.66
C ASP A 225 3.94 -9.64 -53.38
N GLY A 226 3.41 -8.50 -53.81
CA GLY A 226 2.13 -8.37 -54.52
C GLY A 226 1.01 -7.76 -53.68
N PHE A 227 1.24 -7.49 -52.39
CA PHE A 227 0.37 -6.72 -51.51
C PHE A 227 0.98 -5.34 -51.29
N PRO A 228 0.21 -4.25 -51.47
CA PRO A 228 0.70 -2.93 -51.11
C PRO A 228 0.83 -2.81 -49.59
N ASP A 229 1.80 -2.05 -49.07
CA ASP A 229 2.09 -1.87 -47.63
C ASP A 229 0.85 -1.60 -46.77
N SER A 230 -0.17 -0.94 -47.32
CA SER A 230 -1.43 -0.71 -46.60
C SER A 230 -2.26 -1.97 -46.34
N CYS A 231 -1.95 -3.07 -46.98
CA CYS A 231 -2.71 -4.33 -47.00
C CYS A 231 -1.83 -5.54 -46.70
N ASP A 232 -0.55 -5.31 -46.47
CA ASP A 232 0.44 -6.33 -46.22
C ASP A 232 0.51 -6.54 -44.70
N ASN A 233 0.31 -7.76 -44.21
CA ASN A 233 0.51 -8.04 -42.79
C ASN A 233 2.00 -8.15 -42.42
N CYS A 234 2.90 -7.95 -43.38
CA CYS A 234 4.34 -7.91 -43.22
C CYS A 234 5.04 -6.95 -44.22
N ASP A 235 4.78 -5.64 -44.17
CA ASP A 235 5.27 -4.61 -45.12
C ASP A 235 6.74 -4.70 -45.61
N ALA A 236 7.64 -5.29 -44.83
CA ALA A 236 9.07 -5.40 -45.14
C ALA A 236 9.54 -6.84 -45.46
N ASN A 237 8.67 -7.84 -45.32
CA ASN A 237 8.98 -9.25 -45.24
C ASN A 237 8.07 -10.07 -46.18
N SER A 238 8.50 -10.20 -47.43
CA SER A 238 7.70 -10.80 -48.50
C SER A 238 7.02 -12.11 -48.11
N ASN A 239 5.69 -12.08 -48.04
CA ASN A 239 4.81 -13.21 -47.74
C ASN A 239 3.55 -13.15 -48.62
N PRO A 240 3.66 -13.51 -49.92
CA PRO A 240 2.54 -13.42 -50.87
C PRO A 240 1.31 -14.28 -50.54
N ASP A 241 1.40 -15.18 -49.55
CA ASP A 241 0.30 -15.98 -49.04
C ASP A 241 -0.42 -15.35 -47.84
N GLN A 242 0.16 -14.29 -47.25
CA GLN A 242 -0.38 -13.48 -46.15
C GLN A 242 -0.88 -14.36 -45.00
N VAL A 243 -0.14 -15.44 -44.71
CA VAL A 243 -0.46 -16.34 -43.60
C VAL A 243 -0.22 -15.59 -42.29
N ASP A 244 -1.23 -15.66 -41.43
CA ASP A 244 -1.25 -15.14 -40.07
C ASP A 244 -1.89 -16.26 -39.23
N GLY A 245 -1.06 -16.93 -38.45
CA GLY A 245 -1.38 -18.18 -37.77
C GLY A 245 -2.32 -18.01 -36.58
N ASP A 246 -2.24 -16.88 -35.88
CA ASP A 246 -2.99 -16.60 -34.66
C ASP A 246 -3.98 -15.44 -34.79
N GLY A 247 -3.92 -14.67 -35.87
CA GLY A 247 -4.90 -13.67 -36.25
C GLY A 247 -4.70 -12.31 -35.57
N ASP A 248 -3.50 -11.99 -35.10
CA ASP A 248 -3.21 -10.72 -34.43
C ASP A 248 -2.91 -9.55 -35.40
N GLY A 249 -2.80 -9.87 -36.69
CA GLY A 249 -2.56 -8.91 -37.76
C GLY A 249 -1.10 -8.77 -38.18
N ALA A 250 -0.15 -9.41 -37.50
CA ALA A 250 1.21 -9.63 -38.00
C ALA A 250 1.27 -10.98 -38.74
N GLY A 251 1.84 -10.99 -39.95
CA GLY A 251 1.99 -12.25 -40.67
C GLY A 251 3.09 -13.14 -40.09
N ASP A 252 2.97 -14.46 -40.26
CA ASP A 252 3.96 -15.46 -39.82
C ASP A 252 5.41 -15.17 -40.29
N ALA A 253 5.57 -14.35 -41.34
CA ALA A 253 6.86 -13.98 -41.91
C ALA A 253 7.57 -12.83 -41.18
N CYS A 254 6.86 -12.08 -40.35
CA CYS A 254 7.36 -10.94 -39.56
C CYS A 254 6.92 -10.96 -38.10
N ASP A 255 6.16 -11.97 -37.69
CA ASP A 255 5.81 -12.25 -36.31
C ASP A 255 6.84 -13.20 -35.66
N ASP A 256 7.50 -12.75 -34.59
CA ASP A 256 8.44 -13.56 -33.83
C ASP A 256 7.74 -14.50 -32.83
N CYS A 257 6.42 -14.37 -32.69
CA CYS A 257 5.53 -15.18 -31.86
C CYS A 257 4.24 -15.64 -32.61
N PRO A 258 4.37 -16.39 -33.72
CA PRO A 258 3.30 -16.72 -34.69
C PRO A 258 2.18 -17.67 -34.21
N ALA A 259 2.06 -17.86 -32.90
CA ALA A 259 1.03 -18.67 -32.25
C ALA A 259 0.49 -18.01 -30.97
N ASP A 260 0.89 -16.78 -30.67
CA ASP A 260 0.46 -16.00 -29.52
C ASP A 260 -0.21 -14.69 -29.97
N PRO A 261 -1.55 -14.65 -30.07
CA PRO A 261 -2.26 -13.52 -30.65
C PRO A 261 -2.24 -12.23 -29.81
N ASN A 262 -1.54 -12.24 -28.67
CA ASN A 262 -1.36 -11.07 -27.82
C ASN A 262 0.07 -10.51 -27.89
N LYS A 263 0.96 -11.11 -28.68
CA LYS A 263 2.39 -10.80 -28.64
C LYS A 263 3.03 -11.07 -30.00
N THR A 264 3.61 -10.04 -30.61
CA THR A 264 4.37 -10.16 -31.88
C THR A 264 5.89 -10.27 -31.68
N GLU A 265 6.37 -9.98 -30.47
CA GLU A 265 7.79 -10.08 -30.08
C GLU A 265 7.95 -10.89 -28.79
N PRO A 266 8.89 -11.84 -28.66
CA PRO A 266 9.00 -12.72 -27.50
C PRO A 266 9.22 -12.03 -26.15
N GLY A 267 9.72 -10.80 -26.10
CA GLY A 267 10.02 -10.12 -24.83
C GLY A 267 11.01 -10.88 -23.94
N VAL A 268 10.96 -10.64 -22.63
CA VAL A 268 11.80 -11.31 -21.62
C VAL A 268 11.22 -12.67 -21.28
N CYS A 269 9.89 -12.75 -21.16
CA CYS A 269 9.18 -13.95 -20.75
C CYS A 269 8.97 -14.98 -21.88
N GLY A 270 9.32 -14.64 -23.12
CA GLY A 270 9.06 -15.47 -24.30
C GLY A 270 7.62 -15.37 -24.82
N CYS A 271 7.31 -16.08 -25.90
CA CYS A 271 5.93 -16.15 -26.43
C CYS A 271 5.02 -16.97 -25.50
N GLY A 272 3.74 -16.63 -25.46
CA GLY A 272 2.71 -17.28 -24.65
C GLY A 272 2.72 -16.88 -23.17
N VAL A 273 3.63 -16.00 -22.77
CA VAL A 273 3.74 -15.47 -21.41
C VAL A 273 3.81 -13.93 -21.49
N PRO A 274 2.88 -13.21 -20.83
CA PRO A 274 2.89 -11.75 -20.84
C PRO A 274 4.10 -11.20 -20.08
N ASP A 275 4.70 -10.12 -20.59
CA ASP A 275 5.72 -9.35 -19.86
C ASP A 275 5.01 -8.33 -18.94
N ILE A 276 4.42 -8.85 -17.88
CA ILE A 276 3.81 -8.06 -16.81
C ILE A 276 4.62 -8.15 -15.52
N ASP A 277 4.44 -7.15 -14.68
CA ASP A 277 5.05 -6.97 -13.37
C ASP A 277 3.88 -6.64 -12.43
N THR A 278 3.41 -7.66 -11.72
CA THR A 278 2.15 -7.62 -10.97
C THR A 278 2.26 -6.81 -9.68
N ASP A 279 3.39 -6.85 -9.00
CA ASP A 279 3.67 -6.11 -7.77
C ASP A 279 4.42 -4.78 -7.97
N SER A 280 4.81 -4.49 -9.22
CA SER A 280 5.41 -3.22 -9.64
C SER A 280 6.77 -2.93 -9.02
N ASP A 281 7.55 -3.97 -8.73
CA ASP A 281 8.91 -3.87 -8.18
C ASP A 281 9.99 -3.67 -9.27
N GLY A 282 9.60 -3.81 -10.53
CA GLY A 282 10.47 -3.70 -11.71
C GLY A 282 11.02 -5.03 -12.22
N VAL A 283 10.65 -6.15 -11.60
CA VAL A 283 10.90 -7.52 -12.04
C VAL A 283 9.62 -8.09 -12.64
N LEU A 284 9.73 -8.76 -13.79
CA LEU A 284 8.55 -9.33 -14.44
C LEU A 284 8.17 -10.65 -13.76
N ASP A 285 6.88 -10.96 -13.66
CA ASP A 285 6.33 -12.17 -13.01
C ASP A 285 7.03 -13.47 -13.43
N CYS A 286 7.54 -13.54 -14.67
CA CYS A 286 8.20 -14.73 -15.21
C CYS A 286 9.64 -14.95 -14.72
N VAL A 287 10.25 -13.91 -14.14
CA VAL A 287 11.62 -13.89 -13.59
C VAL A 287 11.67 -13.40 -12.14
N ASP A 288 10.51 -13.06 -11.59
CA ASP A 288 10.25 -12.68 -10.22
C ASP A 288 10.56 -13.84 -9.26
N ALA A 289 11.46 -13.57 -8.32
CA ALA A 289 11.87 -14.53 -7.31
C ALA A 289 10.93 -14.50 -6.10
N CYS A 290 10.30 -13.36 -5.84
CA CYS A 290 9.43 -13.10 -4.72
C CYS A 290 8.07 -12.48 -5.06
N PRO A 291 7.11 -13.26 -5.59
CA PRO A 291 5.86 -12.71 -6.07
C PRO A 291 5.03 -12.00 -5.01
N GLY A 292 4.69 -10.75 -5.28
CA GLY A 292 3.95 -9.86 -4.38
C GLY A 292 4.83 -8.89 -3.59
N PHE A 293 6.15 -8.95 -3.74
CA PHE A 293 7.14 -8.22 -2.94
C PHE A 293 8.31 -7.74 -3.81
N ASP A 294 9.08 -6.77 -3.31
CA ASP A 294 10.19 -6.18 -4.07
C ASP A 294 11.45 -7.05 -4.01
N ASP A 295 11.85 -7.62 -5.14
CA ASP A 295 13.04 -8.46 -5.32
C ASP A 295 14.37 -7.72 -5.02
N ASN A 296 14.35 -6.39 -4.93
CA ASN A 296 15.54 -5.57 -4.65
C ASN A 296 15.74 -5.27 -3.16
N LEU A 297 14.80 -5.67 -2.30
CA LEU A 297 14.91 -5.56 -0.86
C LEU A 297 15.53 -6.84 -0.30
N ASP A 298 16.71 -6.70 0.30
CA ASP A 298 17.52 -7.79 0.86
C ASP A 298 18.36 -7.17 1.98
N CYS A 299 17.82 -7.18 3.20
CA CYS A 299 18.39 -6.49 4.36
C CYS A 299 19.70 -7.14 4.84
N ASP A 300 19.77 -8.47 4.80
CA ASP A 300 20.86 -9.28 5.35
C ASP A 300 21.89 -9.69 4.26
N ASN A 301 21.56 -9.45 2.98
CA ASN A 301 22.33 -9.73 1.78
C ASN A 301 22.57 -11.23 1.53
N ASP A 302 21.63 -12.10 1.90
CA ASP A 302 21.72 -13.55 1.69
C ASP A 302 21.27 -14.00 0.28
N THR A 303 20.77 -13.07 -0.53
CA THR A 303 20.19 -13.24 -1.89
C THR A 303 18.75 -13.72 -1.97
N ILE A 304 18.06 -13.87 -0.84
CA ILE A 304 16.62 -14.06 -0.74
C ILE A 304 16.00 -12.68 -0.45
N PRO A 305 15.02 -12.23 -1.26
CA PRO A 305 14.37 -10.96 -0.96
C PRO A 305 13.55 -11.01 0.34
N ASP A 306 13.52 -9.90 1.08
CA ASP A 306 12.86 -9.77 2.39
C ASP A 306 11.45 -10.39 2.41
N GLY A 307 10.63 -10.11 1.39
CA GLY A 307 9.24 -10.61 1.30
C GLY A 307 9.10 -12.13 1.19
N CYS A 308 10.21 -12.85 1.00
CA CYS A 308 10.29 -14.30 0.84
C CYS A 308 10.94 -15.01 2.03
N GLU A 309 11.28 -14.25 3.07
CA GLU A 309 11.87 -14.76 4.29
C GLU A 309 10.79 -15.12 5.33
N GLU A 310 11.22 -15.75 6.42
CA GLU A 310 10.32 -16.04 7.54
C GLU A 310 10.08 -14.74 8.34
N ASP A 311 8.81 -14.38 8.48
CA ASP A 311 8.32 -13.30 9.34
C ASP A 311 7.37 -13.97 10.35
N ALA A 312 7.92 -14.31 11.52
CA ALA A 312 7.23 -15.10 12.53
C ALA A 312 6.10 -14.32 13.21
N ASP A 313 6.23 -13.01 13.33
CA ASP A 313 5.31 -12.13 14.05
C ASP A 313 4.29 -11.43 13.13
N MET A 314 4.51 -11.50 11.81
CA MET A 314 3.70 -10.95 10.71
C MET A 314 3.62 -9.42 10.72
N ASN A 315 4.67 -8.73 11.16
CA ASN A 315 4.72 -7.27 11.18
C ASN A 315 5.20 -6.65 9.84
N GLY A 316 5.69 -7.48 8.92
CA GLY A 316 6.15 -7.08 7.59
C GLY A 316 7.66 -6.81 7.50
N THR A 317 8.41 -7.12 8.56
CA THR A 317 9.88 -7.13 8.61
C THR A 317 10.31 -8.59 8.84
N PRO A 318 11.21 -9.16 8.02
CA PRO A 318 11.71 -10.51 8.27
C PRO A 318 12.46 -10.65 9.59
N ASP A 319 12.39 -11.82 10.20
CA ASP A 319 13.06 -12.11 11.49
C ASP A 319 14.57 -11.77 11.42
N ASP A 320 15.23 -12.08 10.30
CA ASP A 320 16.66 -11.82 10.08
C ASP A 320 16.97 -10.31 9.82
N CYS A 321 15.95 -9.51 9.52
CA CYS A 321 16.04 -8.05 9.40
C CYS A 321 15.74 -7.31 10.72
N GLU A 322 15.12 -8.00 11.67
CA GLU A 322 14.83 -7.54 13.01
C GLU A 322 16.00 -7.83 13.92
N ASP A 323 17.22 -7.45 13.54
CA ASP A 323 18.43 -7.73 14.33
C ASP A 323 19.27 -6.46 14.38
N CYS A 324 18.91 -5.56 15.28
CA CYS A 324 19.48 -4.22 15.34
C CYS A 324 20.99 -4.22 15.68
N ASP A 325 21.47 -5.23 16.41
CA ASP A 325 22.82 -5.33 16.95
C ASP A 325 23.68 -6.34 16.17
N SER A 326 23.05 -7.09 15.26
CA SER A 326 23.61 -8.10 14.38
C SER A 326 24.20 -9.31 15.12
N ASP A 327 23.61 -9.71 16.24
CA ASP A 327 24.03 -10.88 17.01
C ASP A 327 23.42 -12.21 16.52
N GLY A 328 22.40 -12.14 15.66
CA GLY A 328 21.65 -13.26 15.09
C GLY A 328 20.42 -13.68 15.89
N THR A 329 19.99 -12.87 16.86
CA THR A 329 18.74 -13.01 17.62
C THR A 329 17.77 -11.94 17.15
N PRO A 330 16.54 -12.28 16.73
CA PRO A 330 15.57 -11.26 16.38
C PRO A 330 15.18 -10.40 17.58
N ASP A 331 14.97 -9.10 17.37
CA ASP A 331 14.63 -8.06 18.34
C ASP A 331 13.43 -8.49 19.20
N ASP A 332 12.44 -9.19 18.61
CA ASP A 332 11.25 -9.68 19.30
C ASP A 332 11.53 -10.76 20.38
N GLN A 333 12.72 -11.35 20.34
CA GLN A 333 13.23 -12.37 21.25
C GLN A 333 14.28 -11.83 22.23
N GLU A 334 14.62 -10.56 22.11
CA GLU A 334 15.55 -9.88 23.01
C GLU A 334 14.84 -9.30 24.25
N GLU A 335 15.64 -8.85 25.22
CA GLU A 335 15.10 -8.27 26.46
C GLU A 335 14.75 -6.80 26.21
N ASP A 336 13.47 -6.46 26.36
CA ASP A 336 12.93 -5.09 26.35
C ASP A 336 12.35 -4.83 27.74
N CYS A 337 13.14 -4.21 28.59
CA CYS A 337 12.80 -4.05 30.01
C CYS A 337 11.72 -2.97 30.24
N ASN A 338 11.60 -2.00 29.34
CA ASN A 338 10.66 -0.88 29.44
C ASN A 338 9.35 -1.11 28.64
N GLU A 339 9.27 -2.24 27.91
CA GLU A 339 8.16 -2.67 27.06
C GLU A 339 7.79 -1.62 25.98
N ASN A 340 8.77 -0.87 25.47
CA ASN A 340 8.52 0.15 24.46
C ASN A 340 8.50 -0.40 23.01
N GLY A 341 8.91 -1.67 22.83
CA GLY A 341 8.98 -2.36 21.55
C GLY A 341 10.34 -2.27 20.86
N THR A 342 11.38 -1.84 21.56
CA THR A 342 12.77 -1.80 21.09
C THR A 342 13.62 -2.51 22.15
N PRO A 343 14.45 -3.51 21.80
CA PRO A 343 15.29 -4.19 22.78
C PRO A 343 16.30 -3.27 23.45
N ASP A 344 16.70 -3.61 24.67
CA ASP A 344 17.61 -2.81 25.49
C ASP A 344 18.96 -2.55 24.77
N ASP A 345 19.50 -3.56 24.08
CA ASP A 345 20.76 -3.48 23.32
C ASP A 345 20.64 -2.63 22.02
N CYS A 346 19.40 -2.36 21.58
CA CYS A 346 19.07 -1.53 20.42
C CYS A 346 18.89 -0.04 20.75
N GLU A 347 18.96 0.33 22.03
CA GLU A 347 18.60 1.65 22.50
C GLU A 347 19.78 2.41 23.12
N GLU A 348 19.80 3.74 22.92
CA GLU A 348 20.83 4.60 23.51
C GLU A 348 20.34 5.09 24.88
N PHE A 349 20.83 4.45 25.94
CA PHE A 349 20.37 4.69 27.32
C PHE A 349 21.42 5.24 28.27
N ASN A 350 20.92 5.80 29.38
CA ASN A 350 21.75 6.05 30.55
C ASN A 350 21.99 4.71 31.24
N ASP A 351 23.27 4.37 31.37
CA ASP A 351 23.78 3.22 32.10
C ASP A 351 24.95 3.74 32.94
N CYS A 352 24.66 4.17 34.16
CA CYS A 352 25.65 4.84 35.01
C CYS A 352 26.64 3.85 35.64
N ASN A 353 26.33 2.56 35.69
CA ASN A 353 27.18 1.51 36.24
C ASN A 353 27.93 0.68 35.15
N GLU A 354 27.69 0.97 33.87
CA GLU A 354 28.27 0.35 32.68
C GLU A 354 28.01 -1.17 32.61
N ASN A 355 26.84 -1.64 33.03
CA ASN A 355 26.48 -3.06 33.05
C ASN A 355 25.64 -3.53 31.85
N ALA A 356 25.35 -2.64 30.90
CA ALA A 356 24.51 -2.84 29.71
C ALA A 356 23.01 -3.08 30.02
N THR A 357 22.56 -2.80 31.24
CA THR A 357 21.15 -2.69 31.59
C THR A 357 20.80 -1.21 31.71
N PRO A 358 19.73 -0.71 31.07
CA PRO A 358 19.32 0.68 31.23
C PRO A 358 18.99 1.02 32.69
N ASP A 359 19.39 2.21 33.16
CA ASP A 359 19.15 2.68 34.55
C ASP A 359 17.66 2.56 34.93
N GLU A 360 16.74 2.84 33.99
CA GLU A 360 15.29 2.77 34.22
C GLU A 360 14.76 1.36 34.52
N CYS A 361 15.58 0.34 34.28
CA CYS A 361 15.29 -1.07 34.51
C CYS A 361 16.00 -1.64 35.73
N GLU A 362 16.78 -0.80 36.41
CA GLU A 362 17.45 -1.15 37.65
C GLU A 362 16.66 -0.64 38.87
N ALA A 363 17.07 -1.11 40.05
CA ALA A 363 16.41 -0.71 41.28
C ALA A 363 16.77 0.74 41.64
N ASP A 364 15.74 1.54 41.89
CA ASP A 364 15.82 2.86 42.51
C ASP A 364 14.92 2.80 43.75
N THR A 365 15.54 2.53 44.90
CA THR A 365 14.85 2.18 46.15
C THR A 365 14.08 3.37 46.70
N ASP A 366 14.58 4.59 46.53
CA ASP A 366 14.01 5.80 47.10
C ASP A 366 13.24 6.68 46.08
N THR A 367 13.32 6.32 44.80
CA THR A 367 12.61 6.90 43.66
C THR A 367 12.99 8.34 43.32
N ASP A 368 14.26 8.70 43.52
CA ASP A 368 14.77 10.03 43.22
C ASP A 368 15.26 10.22 41.77
N GLY A 369 15.40 9.12 41.01
CA GLY A 369 15.86 9.10 39.62
C GLY A 369 17.34 8.74 39.43
N VAL A 370 18.04 8.36 40.49
CA VAL A 370 19.38 7.73 40.46
C VAL A 370 19.24 6.31 40.99
N ILE A 371 19.74 5.32 40.25
CA ILE A 371 19.63 3.91 40.65
C ILE A 371 20.51 3.60 41.87
N ASP A 372 20.14 2.56 42.63
CA ASP A 372 20.82 2.13 43.85
C ASP A 372 22.34 1.94 43.67
N ASP A 373 22.77 1.47 42.49
CA ASP A 373 24.19 1.21 42.18
C ASP A 373 25.01 2.48 41.91
N CYS A 374 24.34 3.60 41.63
CA CYS A 374 24.93 4.90 41.34
C CYS A 374 24.57 5.98 42.35
N ASP A 375 23.65 5.67 43.28
CA ASP A 375 23.16 6.58 44.29
C ASP A 375 24.08 6.59 45.52
N ASN A 376 24.58 7.77 45.88
CA ASN A 376 25.36 7.97 47.09
C ASN A 376 24.50 8.02 48.38
N CYS A 377 23.17 7.92 48.27
CA CYS A 377 22.20 7.74 49.35
C CYS A 377 20.99 6.86 48.95
N PRO A 378 21.15 5.54 48.68
CA PRO A 378 20.12 4.66 48.10
C PRO A 378 18.75 4.57 48.81
N ASP A 379 18.65 5.05 50.05
CA ASP A 379 17.43 4.99 50.86
C ASP A 379 16.79 6.39 51.08
N ASP A 380 17.44 7.48 50.68
CA ASP A 380 17.12 8.86 51.06
C ASP A 380 17.20 9.84 49.85
N PRO A 381 16.05 10.29 49.28
CA PRO A 381 16.02 10.96 47.97
C PRO A 381 16.90 12.20 47.85
N ASN A 382 17.85 12.18 46.91
CA ASN A 382 18.82 13.24 46.63
C ASN A 382 19.31 13.27 45.15
N SER A 383 18.39 13.43 44.19
CA SER A 383 18.67 13.44 42.74
C SER A 383 19.81 14.36 42.22
N ASP A 384 20.26 15.33 43.01
CA ASP A 384 21.41 16.19 42.71
C ASP A 384 22.77 15.59 43.14
N GLN A 385 22.74 14.44 43.82
CA GLN A 385 23.88 13.63 44.25
C GLN A 385 24.95 14.48 44.94
N SER A 386 24.51 15.44 45.76
CA SER A 386 25.43 16.35 46.43
C SER A 386 26.25 15.61 47.47
N ASP A 387 27.56 15.77 47.39
CA ASP A 387 28.56 15.18 48.27
C ASP A 387 29.65 16.25 48.46
N VAL A 388 29.51 17.04 49.52
CA VAL A 388 30.34 18.23 49.74
C VAL A 388 31.79 17.88 50.10
N ASP A 389 32.01 16.74 50.75
CA ASP A 389 33.33 16.32 51.23
C ASP A 389 33.96 15.17 50.42
N PHE A 390 33.25 14.69 49.40
CA PHE A 390 33.69 13.69 48.42
C PHE A 390 34.06 12.35 49.05
N ASP A 391 33.40 11.95 50.14
CA ASP A 391 33.63 10.67 50.79
C ASP A 391 32.82 9.51 50.19
N GLY A 392 31.92 9.82 49.25
CA GLY A 392 31.06 8.87 48.55
C GLY A 392 29.71 8.65 49.22
N LYS A 393 29.40 9.37 50.30
CA LYS A 393 28.09 9.39 50.97
C LYS A 393 27.42 10.74 50.71
N GLY A 394 26.18 10.73 50.23
CA GLY A 394 25.51 11.99 49.89
C GLY A 394 25.13 12.82 51.12
N ASP A 395 25.04 14.14 50.96
CA ASP A 395 24.78 15.10 52.04
C ASP A 395 23.48 14.81 52.83
N VAL A 396 22.51 14.13 52.20
CA VAL A 396 21.20 13.81 52.80
C VAL A 396 21.29 12.67 53.81
N CYS A 397 22.08 11.63 53.50
CA CYS A 397 22.29 10.47 54.35
C CYS A 397 23.60 10.55 55.14
N ASP A 398 24.42 11.57 54.91
CA ASP A 398 25.65 11.80 55.65
C ASP A 398 25.41 12.58 56.95
N SER A 399 25.83 11.98 58.05
CA SER A 399 25.90 12.62 59.37
C SER A 399 26.96 13.72 59.44
N CYS A 400 27.92 13.73 58.51
CA CYS A 400 29.10 14.56 58.52
C CYS A 400 29.38 15.42 57.29
N VAL A 401 28.32 15.98 56.68
CA VAL A 401 28.29 16.73 55.41
C VAL A 401 29.53 17.56 55.00
N ASN A 402 30.27 18.16 55.94
CA ASN A 402 31.41 19.02 55.59
C ASN A 402 32.76 18.30 55.62
N ARG A 403 32.86 17.08 56.17
CA ARG A 403 34.12 16.36 56.36
C ARG A 403 33.93 14.85 56.44
N ARG A 404 34.72 14.18 55.61
CA ARG A 404 34.95 12.74 55.66
C ARG A 404 35.25 12.26 57.08
N LEU A 405 34.60 11.16 57.47
CA LEU A 405 34.89 10.48 58.74
C LEU A 405 36.39 10.18 58.88
N GLY A 406 36.95 10.59 60.01
CA GLY A 406 38.37 10.47 60.33
C GLY A 406 39.24 11.65 59.87
N ASP A 407 38.80 12.52 58.96
CA ASP A 407 39.54 13.73 58.56
C ASP A 407 39.26 14.88 59.54
N VAL A 408 39.71 14.69 60.77
CA VAL A 408 39.50 15.68 61.83
C VAL A 408 40.28 16.96 61.61
N ASN A 409 41.33 16.97 60.77
CA ASN A 409 42.11 18.17 60.49
C ASN A 409 41.63 18.95 59.25
N GLY A 410 40.87 18.31 58.37
CA GLY A 410 40.18 18.92 57.23
C GLY A 410 41.09 19.14 56.04
N ASP A 411 42.10 18.27 55.87
CA ASP A 411 43.02 18.32 54.74
C ASP A 411 42.69 17.32 53.63
N GLU A 412 41.52 16.69 53.69
CA GLU A 412 40.94 15.70 52.77
C GLU A 412 41.58 14.29 52.90
N PHE A 413 42.53 14.08 53.83
CA PHE A 413 43.26 12.82 53.94
C PHE A 413 43.23 12.25 55.35
N VAL A 414 42.53 11.13 55.55
CA VAL A 414 42.58 10.39 56.83
C VAL A 414 43.92 9.68 57.01
N ASN A 415 44.84 10.30 57.74
CA ASN A 415 46.22 9.86 57.90
C ASN A 415 46.79 10.15 59.30
N THR A 416 48.10 9.99 59.50
CA THR A 416 48.71 10.17 60.83
C THR A 416 48.62 11.60 61.38
N ASP A 417 48.44 12.60 60.52
CA ASP A 417 48.34 14.01 60.89
C ASP A 417 47.01 14.31 61.61
N ASP A 418 45.99 13.45 61.44
CA ASP A 418 44.70 13.52 62.14
C ASP A 418 44.77 13.07 63.60
N ILE A 419 45.73 12.21 63.95
CA ILE A 419 45.78 11.53 65.25
C ILE A 419 45.81 12.54 66.40
N ASP A 420 46.63 13.59 66.28
CA ASP A 420 46.83 14.56 67.37
C ASP A 420 45.54 15.34 67.66
N LEU A 421 44.79 15.70 66.61
CA LEU A 421 43.53 16.41 66.75
C LEU A 421 42.41 15.46 67.18
N PHE A 422 42.35 14.25 66.64
CA PHE A 422 41.38 13.23 67.02
C PHE A 422 41.47 12.91 68.52
N VAL A 423 42.69 12.70 69.03
CA VAL A 423 42.93 12.48 70.46
C VAL A 423 42.48 13.67 71.31
N ALA A 424 42.64 14.91 70.82
CA ALA A 424 42.16 16.09 71.52
C ALA A 424 40.63 16.13 71.59
N VAL A 425 39.94 15.80 70.50
CA VAL A 425 38.47 15.74 70.43
C VAL A 425 37.93 14.66 71.38
N VAL A 426 38.50 13.45 71.38
CA VAL A 426 38.05 12.34 72.27
C VAL A 426 38.29 12.63 73.76
N LEU A 427 39.38 13.32 74.11
CA LEU A 427 39.69 13.62 75.52
C LEU A 427 38.88 14.80 76.07
N GLU A 428 38.52 15.76 75.21
CA GLU A 428 37.79 16.97 75.60
C GLU A 428 36.59 17.27 74.65
N PRO A 429 35.66 16.31 74.46
CA PRO A 429 34.61 16.40 73.43
C PRO A 429 33.70 17.61 73.59
N GLU A 430 33.45 18.04 74.83
CA GLU A 430 32.63 19.21 75.17
C GLU A 430 33.14 20.53 74.53
N LEU A 431 34.43 20.60 74.15
CA LEU A 431 35.01 21.78 73.50
C LEU A 431 34.76 21.84 72.00
N PHE A 432 34.43 20.71 71.39
CA PHE A 432 34.29 20.56 69.95
C PHE A 432 32.83 20.30 69.53
N VAL A 433 31.90 20.05 70.47
CA VAL A 433 30.47 19.79 70.17
C VAL A 433 29.92 20.78 69.14
N GLY A 434 29.45 20.23 68.00
CA GLY A 434 28.88 20.99 66.89
C GLY A 434 29.90 21.59 65.92
N SER A 435 31.17 21.20 66.00
CA SER A 435 32.20 21.50 65.00
C SER A 435 32.39 20.35 64.03
N ASP A 436 32.95 20.63 62.85
CA ASP A 436 33.25 19.61 61.85
C ASP A 436 34.31 18.61 62.37
N GLU A 437 35.23 19.06 63.25
CA GLU A 437 36.20 18.18 63.90
C GLU A 437 35.54 17.18 64.86
N TYR A 438 34.48 17.60 65.56
CA TYR A 438 33.73 16.69 66.43
C TYR A 438 33.00 15.65 65.60
N CYS A 439 32.40 16.08 64.50
CA CYS A 439 31.69 15.20 63.61
C CYS A 439 32.61 14.16 62.96
N ALA A 440 33.73 14.60 62.38
CA ALA A 440 34.70 13.69 61.76
C ALA A 440 35.35 12.72 62.77
N ALA A 441 35.31 13.03 64.07
CA ALA A 441 35.82 12.16 65.12
C ALA A 441 34.80 11.10 65.60
N ASP A 442 33.52 11.19 65.22
CA ASP A 442 32.45 10.24 65.57
C ASP A 442 32.46 9.04 64.60
N CYS A 443 33.59 8.32 64.56
CA CYS A 443 33.86 7.31 63.52
C CYS A 443 33.02 6.03 63.65
N ASP A 444 32.22 5.85 64.70
CA ASP A 444 31.19 4.80 64.75
C ASP A 444 29.77 5.28 64.43
N GLU A 445 29.63 6.57 64.06
CA GLU A 445 28.39 7.23 63.65
C GLU A 445 27.25 7.11 64.68
N ASN A 446 27.58 6.99 65.98
CA ASN A 446 26.59 6.84 67.05
C ASN A 446 26.11 8.20 67.63
N THR A 447 26.61 9.32 67.12
CA THR A 447 26.41 10.72 67.54
C THR A 447 27.18 11.17 68.79
N VAL A 448 28.10 10.34 69.30
CA VAL A 448 28.83 10.59 70.55
C VAL A 448 30.30 10.20 70.40
N VAL A 449 31.15 11.22 70.33
CA VAL A 449 32.60 11.01 70.36
C VAL A 449 33.07 10.57 71.74
N ASP A 450 33.50 9.32 71.85
CA ASP A 450 34.09 8.73 73.03
C ASP A 450 35.25 7.75 72.71
N ALA A 451 35.58 6.85 73.64
CA ALA A 451 36.68 5.91 73.43
C ALA A 451 36.35 4.79 72.42
N GLN A 452 35.07 4.63 72.05
CA GLN A 452 34.60 3.64 71.08
C GLN A 452 35.00 4.01 69.65
N ASP A 453 35.11 5.30 69.34
CA ASP A 453 35.55 5.82 68.03
C ASP A 453 37.01 5.53 67.71
N ILE A 454 37.82 5.22 68.72
CA ILE A 454 39.26 4.96 68.52
C ILE A 454 39.48 3.77 67.59
N GLN A 455 38.70 2.70 67.72
CA GLN A 455 38.90 1.52 66.87
C GLN A 455 38.47 1.77 65.41
N PRO A 456 37.28 2.33 65.13
CA PRO A 456 36.89 2.75 63.78
C PRO A 456 37.85 3.78 63.17
N PHE A 457 38.26 4.81 63.90
CA PHE A 457 39.23 5.81 63.42
C PHE A 457 40.55 5.15 62.96
N MET A 458 41.09 4.23 63.78
CA MET A 458 42.31 3.50 63.42
C MET A 458 42.12 2.58 62.19
N ALA A 459 40.89 2.19 61.86
CA ALA A 459 40.58 1.43 60.65
C ALA A 459 40.50 2.31 59.40
N LEU A 460 40.20 3.60 59.55
CA LEU A 460 40.13 4.58 58.47
C LEU A 460 41.50 5.15 58.08
N LEU A 461 42.49 5.09 58.98
CA LEU A 461 43.85 5.55 58.72
C LEU A 461 44.48 4.86 57.50
N GLN A 462 44.73 5.64 56.46
CA GLN A 462 45.48 5.20 55.30
C GLN A 462 47.00 5.34 55.55
N PRO A 463 47.84 4.47 54.95
CA PRO A 463 49.29 4.47 55.17
C PRO A 463 50.04 5.64 54.56
#